data_AF-A0A7S4QYN0-F1
#
_entry.id   AF-A0A7S4QYN0-F1
#
_cell.length_a   1.000
_cell.length_b   1.000
_cell.length_c   1.000
_cell.angle_alpha   90.00
_cell.angle_beta   90.00
_cell.angle_gamma   90.00
#
_symmetry.space_group_name_H-M   'P 1'
#
loop_
_entity.id
_entity.type
_entity.pdbx_description
1 polymer ?
#
loop_
_entity_poly.entity_id
_entity_poly.type
_entity_poly.pdbx_seq_one_letter_code
_entity_poly.pdbx_strand_id
1 'polypeptide(L)'
;MTWKKNEECTLENLPSTALESICSRIGLDLEMHVFPYLFEEEEEEREESPAVTSYTKRDRSHADYVLAAKECLSIEEETERMMTEDPEAMAELERAMLAEDPALLAEIVADVLAKSPDLVAELEVELAKEDPELFAELMKELSEGQTLADRPEILAELVALMLADDPDMLDKLDEEVAAHILGDLDGDYDDYYGEGAEL
;
A
#
# COMPACT_ATOMS: atom_id res chain seq x y z
N MET A 1 15.21 -45.01 -7.74
CA MET A 1 14.97 -43.78 -8.52
C MET A 1 15.81 -42.69 -7.90
N THR A 2 16.97 -42.43 -8.49
CA THR A 2 17.91 -41.40 -8.05
C THR A 2 17.41 -40.05 -8.56
N TRP A 3 16.97 -39.19 -7.66
CA TRP A 3 16.74 -37.78 -7.96
C TRP A 3 18.08 -37.17 -8.38
N LYS A 4 18.22 -36.82 -9.66
CA LYS A 4 19.28 -35.91 -10.08
C LYS A 4 18.93 -34.56 -9.43
N LYS A 5 19.87 -34.03 -8.65
CA LYS A 5 19.91 -32.61 -8.28
C LYS A 5 19.97 -31.86 -9.61
N ASN A 6 18.81 -31.44 -10.11
CA ASN A 6 18.74 -30.66 -11.34
C ASN A 6 19.35 -29.29 -11.05
N GLU A 7 20.24 -28.92 -11.96
CA GLU A 7 20.65 -27.60 -12.41
C GLU A 7 20.20 -26.42 -11.53
N GLU A 8 21.20 -25.66 -11.07
CA GLU A 8 21.08 -24.50 -10.19
C GLU A 8 19.89 -23.62 -10.58
N CYS A 9 19.00 -23.38 -9.61
CA CYS A 9 17.84 -22.49 -9.75
C CYS A 9 18.32 -21.05 -9.88
N THR A 10 18.85 -20.68 -11.04
CA THR A 10 19.30 -19.33 -11.37
C THR A 10 18.22 -18.58 -12.13
N LEU A 11 18.17 -17.26 -11.95
CA LEU A 11 17.17 -16.39 -12.60
C LEU A 11 17.16 -16.56 -14.12
N GLU A 12 18.31 -16.84 -14.74
CA GLU A 12 18.42 -17.04 -16.21
C GLU A 12 17.65 -18.27 -16.73
N ASN A 13 17.28 -19.21 -15.86
CA ASN A 13 16.60 -20.45 -16.23
C ASN A 13 15.11 -20.42 -15.90
N LEU A 14 14.61 -19.34 -15.28
CA LEU A 14 13.20 -19.20 -14.95
C LEU A 14 12.39 -18.78 -16.19
N PRO A 15 11.13 -19.20 -16.34
CA PRO A 15 10.27 -18.65 -17.38
C PRO A 15 9.94 -17.18 -17.08
N SER A 16 9.70 -16.36 -18.12
CA SER A 16 9.40 -14.93 -17.95
C SER A 16 8.21 -14.67 -17.01
N THR A 17 7.21 -15.56 -16.96
CA THR A 17 6.09 -15.44 -16.01
C THR A 17 6.51 -15.59 -14.55
N ALA A 18 7.54 -16.40 -14.27
CA ALA A 18 8.08 -16.52 -12.92
C ALA A 18 8.93 -15.29 -12.57
N LEU A 19 9.67 -14.74 -13.54
CA LEU A 19 10.39 -13.47 -13.37
C LEU A 19 9.42 -12.31 -13.13
N GLU A 20 8.28 -12.30 -13.82
CA GLU A 20 7.19 -11.34 -13.57
C GLU A 20 6.65 -11.42 -12.14
N SER A 21 6.45 -12.64 -11.64
CA SER A 21 5.91 -12.83 -10.28
C SER A 21 6.83 -12.31 -9.16
N ILE A 22 8.14 -12.16 -9.43
CA ILE A 22 9.08 -11.62 -8.45
C ILE A 22 8.76 -10.15 -8.16
N CYS A 23 8.57 -9.34 -9.21
CA CYS A 23 8.21 -7.93 -9.05
C CYS A 23 6.79 -7.76 -8.51
N SER A 24 5.84 -8.58 -8.97
CA SER A 24 4.46 -8.50 -8.48
C SER A 24 4.33 -8.81 -6.99
N ARG A 25 5.25 -9.60 -6.40
CA ARG A 25 5.26 -9.88 -4.96
C ARG A 25 5.48 -8.62 -4.12
N ILE A 26 6.30 -7.69 -4.60
CA ILE A 26 6.55 -6.40 -3.95
C ILE A 26 5.65 -5.28 -4.49
N GLY A 27 4.53 -5.64 -5.13
CA GLY A 27 3.55 -4.68 -5.65
C GLY A 27 3.97 -3.96 -6.94
N LEU A 28 5.12 -4.29 -7.53
CA LEU A 28 5.61 -3.64 -8.74
C LEU A 28 5.15 -4.35 -10.01
N ASP A 29 4.37 -3.64 -10.83
CA ASP A 29 4.19 -4.00 -12.25
C ASP A 29 5.47 -3.77 -13.07
N LEU A 30 5.93 -4.81 -13.77
CA LEU A 30 7.15 -4.76 -14.58
C LEU A 30 7.07 -3.76 -15.74
N GLU A 31 5.95 -3.69 -16.44
CA GLU A 31 5.83 -2.86 -17.64
C GLU A 31 5.61 -1.39 -17.29
N MET A 32 4.92 -1.12 -16.18
CA MET A 32 4.58 0.24 -15.75
C MET A 32 5.62 0.86 -14.82
N HIS A 33 6.26 0.08 -13.95
CA HIS A 33 7.17 0.64 -12.94
C HIS A 33 8.64 0.32 -13.23
N VAL A 34 8.96 -0.93 -13.53
CA VAL A 34 10.36 -1.40 -13.54
C VAL A 34 11.04 -1.17 -14.89
N PHE A 35 10.41 -1.55 -16.00
CA PHE A 35 10.98 -1.38 -17.33
C PHE A 35 11.16 0.08 -17.75
N PRO A 36 10.27 1.04 -17.41
CA PRO A 36 10.53 2.44 -17.69
C PRO A 36 11.80 2.94 -17.00
N TYR A 37 12.04 2.53 -15.76
CA TYR A 37 13.24 2.90 -15.00
C TYR A 37 14.52 2.26 -15.55
N LEU A 38 14.47 0.95 -15.88
CA LEU A 38 15.65 0.24 -16.38
C LEU A 38 16.03 0.58 -17.83
N PHE A 39 15.06 1.02 -18.61
CA PHE A 39 15.20 1.20 -20.06
C PHE A 39 14.70 2.56 -20.49
N GLU A 40 14.90 3.60 -19.67
CA GLU A 40 14.76 4.99 -20.09
C GLU A 40 15.42 5.13 -21.48
N GLU A 41 14.60 5.30 -22.52
CA GLU A 41 15.14 5.69 -23.82
C GLU A 41 15.70 7.09 -23.59
N GLU A 42 17.01 7.29 -23.79
CA GLU A 42 17.55 8.62 -24.01
C GLU A 42 16.60 9.31 -25.00
N GLU A 43 15.86 10.33 -24.55
CA GLU A 43 15.01 11.16 -25.39
C GLU A 43 15.90 11.95 -26.36
N GLU A 44 16.45 11.29 -27.37
CA GLU A 44 16.91 11.95 -28.58
C GLU A 44 15.67 12.30 -29.40
N GLU A 45 15.21 13.55 -29.22
CA GLU A 45 14.47 14.37 -30.18
C GLU A 45 13.45 13.61 -31.05
N ARG A 46 12.27 13.29 -30.51
CA ARG A 46 11.09 13.06 -31.36
C ARG A 46 10.08 14.19 -31.14
N GLU A 47 10.03 15.05 -32.14
CA GLU A 47 9.13 16.19 -32.28
C GLU A 47 7.71 15.92 -31.77
N GLU A 48 7.20 16.93 -31.05
CA GLU A 48 5.84 17.06 -30.55
C GLU A 48 4.79 16.44 -31.48
N SER A 49 4.06 15.45 -30.99
CA SER A 49 2.73 15.12 -31.49
C SER A 49 1.87 14.62 -30.34
N PRO A 50 0.65 15.17 -30.17
CA PRO A 50 -0.13 15.02 -28.95
C PRO A 50 -0.86 13.66 -28.93
N ALA A 51 -0.91 13.09 -27.73
CA ALA A 51 -1.83 12.03 -27.33
C ALA A 51 -1.70 10.68 -28.05
N VAL A 52 -0.82 9.81 -27.52
CA VAL A 52 -1.10 8.38 -27.39
C VAL A 52 -0.49 7.88 -26.06
N THR A 53 -1.27 7.93 -24.98
CA THR A 53 -1.03 7.09 -23.79
C THR A 53 -1.45 5.65 -24.13
N SER A 54 -0.62 4.96 -24.89
CA SER A 54 -0.70 3.51 -25.00
C SER A 54 0.69 2.95 -24.82
N TYR A 55 0.94 2.36 -23.65
CA TYR A 55 2.08 1.47 -23.44
C TYR A 55 1.90 0.28 -24.38
N THR A 56 2.33 0.42 -25.64
CA THR A 56 2.45 -0.73 -26.53
C THR A 56 3.55 -1.60 -25.95
N LYS A 57 3.17 -2.76 -25.40
CA LYS A 57 4.07 -3.83 -24.95
C LYS A 57 5.19 -3.98 -25.98
N ARG A 58 6.37 -3.47 -25.68
CA ARG A 58 7.56 -3.68 -26.52
C ARG A 58 7.87 -5.18 -26.45
N ASP A 59 8.33 -5.79 -27.53
CA ASP A 59 8.77 -7.18 -27.49
C ASP A 59 10.02 -7.28 -26.60
N ARG A 60 9.83 -7.56 -25.31
CA ARG A 60 10.89 -7.67 -24.31
C ARG A 60 11.61 -9.00 -24.46
N SER A 61 12.94 -8.96 -24.43
CA SER A 61 13.76 -10.16 -24.44
C SER A 61 13.69 -10.86 -23.09
N HIS A 62 13.93 -12.17 -23.05
CA HIS A 62 14.02 -12.89 -21.79
C HIS A 62 15.12 -12.31 -20.86
N ALA A 63 16.22 -11.81 -21.44
CA ALA A 63 17.28 -11.15 -20.68
C ALA A 63 16.80 -9.86 -20.00
N ASP A 64 15.85 -9.14 -20.62
CA ASP A 64 15.26 -7.92 -20.05
C ASP A 64 14.43 -8.27 -18.80
N TYR A 65 13.65 -9.35 -18.86
CA TYR A 65 12.92 -9.88 -17.70
C TYR A 65 13.87 -10.35 -16.58
N VAL A 66 15.00 -10.97 -16.92
CA VAL A 66 16.00 -11.38 -15.93
C VAL A 66 16.62 -10.16 -15.26
N LEU A 67 16.94 -9.11 -16.03
CA LEU A 67 17.47 -7.86 -15.48
C LEU A 67 16.45 -7.20 -14.55
N ALA A 68 15.19 -7.13 -14.97
CA ALA A 68 14.15 -6.52 -14.16
C ALA A 68 13.82 -7.31 -12.89
N ALA A 69 13.83 -8.64 -12.95
CA ALA A 69 13.72 -9.46 -11.74
C ALA A 69 14.88 -9.24 -10.77
N LYS A 70 16.11 -9.01 -11.27
CA LYS A 70 17.26 -8.67 -10.41
C LYS A 70 17.06 -7.33 -9.71
N GLU A 71 16.53 -6.34 -10.42
CA GLU A 71 16.22 -5.03 -9.84
C GLU A 71 15.15 -5.16 -8.74
N CYS A 72 14.06 -5.87 -9.00
CA CYS A 72 13.01 -6.10 -8.00
C CYS A 72 13.52 -6.81 -6.75
N LEU A 73 14.44 -7.78 -6.89
CA LEU A 73 15.07 -8.42 -5.73
C LEU A 73 15.97 -7.45 -4.94
N SER A 74 16.66 -6.54 -5.63
CA SER A 74 17.47 -5.51 -4.98
C SER A 74 16.60 -4.53 -4.20
N ILE A 75 15.46 -4.11 -4.78
CA ILE A 75 14.49 -3.24 -4.12
C ILE A 75 13.92 -3.96 -2.89
N GLU A 76 13.51 -5.22 -3.02
CA GLU A 76 13.00 -6.02 -1.90
C GLU A 76 14.01 -6.10 -0.75
N GLU A 77 15.30 -6.39 -1.04
CA GLU A 77 16.36 -6.44 -0.03
C GLU A 77 16.59 -5.07 0.62
N GLU A 78 16.58 -3.99 -0.14
CA GLU A 78 16.73 -2.63 0.40
C GLU A 78 15.54 -2.21 1.27
N THR A 79 14.32 -2.56 0.85
CA THR A 79 13.10 -2.33 1.62
C THR A 79 13.12 -3.13 2.92
N GLU A 80 13.46 -4.42 2.88
CA GLU A 80 13.60 -5.25 4.09
C GLU A 80 14.67 -4.70 5.05
N ARG A 81 15.81 -4.25 4.49
CA ARG A 81 16.86 -3.61 5.29
C ARG A 81 16.33 -2.33 5.94
N MET A 82 15.63 -1.48 5.21
CA MET A 82 15.08 -0.24 5.75
C MET A 82 14.04 -0.52 6.85
N MET A 83 13.15 -1.49 6.65
CA MET A 83 12.19 -1.92 7.68
C MET A 83 12.88 -2.37 8.98
N THR A 84 14.10 -2.93 8.89
CA THR A 84 14.83 -3.44 10.06
C THR A 84 15.73 -2.38 10.71
N GLU A 85 16.42 -1.58 9.90
CA GLU A 85 17.43 -0.62 10.36
C GLU A 85 16.85 0.76 10.67
N ASP A 86 15.80 1.16 9.97
CA ASP A 86 15.14 2.46 10.09
C ASP A 86 13.62 2.35 9.87
N PRO A 87 12.90 1.71 10.82
CA PRO A 87 11.46 1.55 10.72
C PRO A 87 10.71 2.88 10.72
N GLU A 88 11.28 3.93 11.34
CA GLU A 88 10.69 5.28 11.33
C GLU A 88 10.70 5.87 9.92
N ALA A 89 11.81 5.72 9.17
CA ALA A 89 11.87 6.17 7.78
C ALA A 89 10.91 5.39 6.86
N MET A 90 10.72 4.09 7.10
CA MET A 90 9.71 3.31 6.34
C MET A 90 8.29 3.79 6.63
N ALA A 91 7.96 4.04 7.90
CA ALA A 91 6.67 4.59 8.27
C ALA A 91 6.46 5.98 7.64
N GLU A 92 7.47 6.86 7.64
CA GLU A 92 7.40 8.16 6.96
C GLU A 92 7.17 8.02 5.46
N LEU A 93 7.85 7.07 4.80
CA LEU A 93 7.66 6.78 3.37
C LEU A 93 6.22 6.32 3.09
N GLU A 94 5.68 5.40 3.90
CA GLU A 94 4.31 4.92 3.77
C GLU A 94 3.29 6.06 3.94
N ARG A 95 3.48 6.90 4.98
CA ARG A 95 2.63 8.09 5.19
C ARG A 95 2.69 9.03 3.99
N ALA A 96 3.87 9.28 3.44
CA ALA A 96 4.03 10.12 2.26
C ALA A 96 3.30 9.54 1.04
N MET A 97 3.39 8.23 0.82
CA MET A 97 2.69 7.56 -0.28
C MET A 97 1.17 7.62 -0.12
N LEU A 98 0.65 7.40 1.08
CA LEU A 98 -0.79 7.48 1.35
C LEU A 98 -1.32 8.92 1.26
N ALA A 99 -0.50 9.92 1.60
CA ALA A 99 -0.85 11.32 1.44
C ALA A 99 -0.92 11.76 -0.04
N GLU A 100 -0.18 11.11 -0.94
CA GLU A 100 -0.22 11.41 -2.38
C GLU A 100 -1.50 10.89 -3.08
N ASP A 101 -2.14 9.84 -2.53
CA ASP A 101 -3.39 9.28 -3.05
C ASP A 101 -4.48 9.16 -1.97
N PRO A 102 -5.19 10.26 -1.66
CA PRO A 102 -6.27 10.25 -0.68
C PRO A 102 -7.45 9.35 -1.08
N ALA A 103 -7.61 9.02 -2.36
CA ALA A 103 -8.66 8.11 -2.81
C ALA A 103 -8.31 6.66 -2.45
N LEU A 104 -7.06 6.25 -2.67
CA LEU A 104 -6.56 4.94 -2.23
C LEU A 104 -6.65 4.81 -0.70
N LEU A 105 -6.28 5.86 0.03
CA LEU A 105 -6.40 5.87 1.49
C LEU A 105 -7.87 5.72 1.94
N ALA A 106 -8.81 6.41 1.29
CA ALA A 106 -10.23 6.26 1.57
C ALA A 106 -10.73 4.82 1.30
N GLU A 107 -10.25 4.16 0.24
CA GLU A 107 -10.59 2.76 -0.03
C GLU A 107 -10.09 1.82 1.08
N ILE A 108 -8.84 1.99 1.52
CA ILE A 108 -8.25 1.19 2.61
C ILE A 108 -9.02 1.39 3.92
N VAL A 109 -9.30 2.65 4.28
CA VAL A 109 -10.06 2.98 5.49
C VAL A 109 -11.49 2.45 5.40
N ALA A 110 -12.14 2.52 4.24
CA ALA A 110 -13.48 1.96 4.05
C ALA A 110 -13.49 0.44 4.26
N ASP A 111 -12.47 -0.26 3.76
CA ASP A 111 -12.31 -1.70 3.94
C ASP A 111 -12.09 -2.10 5.41
N VAL A 112 -11.38 -1.26 6.18
CA VAL A 112 -11.19 -1.39 7.62
C VAL A 112 -12.51 -1.18 8.36
N LEU A 113 -13.20 -0.07 8.09
CA LEU A 113 -14.47 0.29 8.72
C LEU A 113 -15.58 -0.73 8.41
N ALA A 114 -15.62 -1.26 7.18
CA ALA A 114 -16.55 -2.31 6.79
C ALA A 114 -16.39 -3.61 7.60
N LYS A 115 -15.18 -3.90 8.08
CA LYS A 115 -14.88 -5.07 8.91
C LYS A 115 -15.12 -4.81 10.40
N SER A 116 -15.18 -3.54 10.80
CA SER A 116 -15.24 -3.10 12.19
C SER A 116 -16.41 -2.13 12.42
N PRO A 117 -17.67 -2.60 12.47
CA PRO A 117 -18.83 -1.74 12.70
C PRO A 117 -18.81 -1.06 14.08
N ASP A 118 -18.11 -1.63 15.07
CA ASP A 118 -17.93 -1.02 16.39
C ASP A 118 -17.05 0.24 16.29
N LEU A 119 -15.96 0.19 15.51
CA LEU A 119 -15.11 1.35 15.23
C LEU A 119 -15.90 2.46 14.51
N VAL A 120 -16.78 2.10 13.58
CA VAL A 120 -17.68 3.07 12.93
C VAL A 120 -18.57 3.75 13.98
N ALA A 121 -19.18 2.99 14.88
CA ALA A 121 -20.04 3.55 15.93
C ALA A 121 -19.29 4.48 16.90
N GLU A 122 -18.03 4.17 17.22
CA GLU A 122 -17.19 5.03 18.05
C GLU A 122 -16.87 6.35 17.33
N LEU A 123 -16.42 6.27 16.08
CA LEU A 123 -16.15 7.45 15.25
C LEU A 123 -17.41 8.31 15.04
N GLU A 124 -18.58 7.70 14.85
CA GLU A 124 -19.86 8.43 14.80
C GLU A 124 -20.11 9.23 16.09
N VAL A 125 -19.86 8.63 17.25
CA VAL A 125 -20.07 9.25 18.56
C VAL A 125 -19.06 10.37 18.82
N GLU A 126 -17.81 10.20 18.42
CA GLU A 126 -16.79 11.25 18.53
C GLU A 126 -17.11 12.41 17.58
N LEU A 127 -17.39 12.12 16.31
CA LEU A 127 -17.69 13.12 15.30
C LEU A 127 -18.94 13.94 15.66
N ALA A 128 -20.00 13.29 16.14
CA ALA A 128 -21.21 13.99 16.58
C ALA A 128 -20.97 14.91 17.80
N LYS A 129 -19.91 14.67 18.59
CA LYS A 129 -19.52 15.53 19.73
C LYS A 129 -18.60 16.67 19.30
N GLU A 130 -17.62 16.38 18.46
CA GLU A 130 -16.60 17.35 18.04
C GLU A 130 -17.14 18.31 16.99
N ASP A 131 -17.80 17.77 15.95
CA ASP A 131 -18.39 18.54 14.86
C ASP A 131 -19.81 18.05 14.52
N PRO A 132 -20.83 18.52 15.28
CA PRO A 132 -22.21 18.14 15.03
C PRO A 132 -22.77 18.66 13.70
N GLU A 133 -22.16 19.70 13.10
CA GLU A 133 -22.59 20.23 11.80
C GLU A 133 -22.13 19.30 10.68
N LEU A 134 -20.84 18.92 10.67
CA LEU A 134 -20.28 17.95 9.74
C LEU A 134 -20.96 16.59 9.87
N PHE A 135 -21.17 16.09 11.08
CA PHE A 135 -21.92 14.85 11.30
C PHE A 135 -23.31 14.90 10.66
N ALA A 136 -24.02 16.01 10.84
CA ALA A 136 -25.34 16.19 10.23
C ALA A 136 -25.30 16.30 8.70
N GLU A 137 -24.18 16.71 8.10
CA GLU A 137 -23.98 16.68 6.66
C GLU A 137 -23.76 15.25 6.15
N LEU A 138 -22.89 14.47 6.77
CA LEU A 138 -22.66 13.06 6.41
C LEU A 138 -23.96 12.24 6.49
N MET A 139 -24.76 12.46 7.53
CA MET A 139 -26.05 11.77 7.68
C MET A 139 -27.07 12.13 6.59
N LYS A 140 -26.90 13.23 5.84
CA LYS A 140 -27.76 13.55 4.68
C LYS A 140 -27.38 12.78 3.43
N GLU A 141 -26.16 12.28 3.34
CA GLU A 141 -25.69 11.46 2.22
C GLU A 141 -26.22 10.02 2.30
N LEU A 142 -26.70 9.62 3.48
CA LEU A 142 -27.35 8.35 3.71
C LEU A 142 -28.78 8.33 3.13
N SER A 143 -29.15 7.20 2.54
CA SER A 143 -30.54 6.94 2.15
C SER A 143 -31.41 6.62 3.37
N GLU A 144 -32.73 6.75 3.24
CA GLU A 144 -33.67 6.42 4.32
C GLU A 144 -33.42 5.01 4.88
N GLY A 145 -33.04 4.94 6.15
CA GLY A 145 -32.80 3.68 6.88
C GLY A 145 -31.37 3.14 6.82
N GLN A 146 -30.43 3.84 6.16
CA GLN A 146 -29.00 3.51 6.21
C GLN A 146 -28.33 4.16 7.42
N THR A 147 -27.28 3.53 7.94
CA THR A 147 -26.31 4.09 8.91
C THR A 147 -24.93 4.27 8.25
N LEU A 148 -23.97 4.92 8.93
CA LEU A 148 -22.61 4.98 8.38
C LEU A 148 -21.92 3.61 8.41
N ALA A 149 -22.38 2.68 9.26
CA ALA A 149 -21.92 1.28 9.19
C ALA A 149 -22.38 0.57 7.91
N ASP A 150 -23.51 0.97 7.31
CA ASP A 150 -23.95 0.46 6.00
C ASP A 150 -23.20 1.12 4.82
N ARG A 151 -22.56 2.26 5.06
CA ARG A 151 -21.88 3.11 4.06
C ARG A 151 -20.53 3.60 4.61
N PRO A 152 -19.60 2.69 4.94
CA PRO A 152 -18.32 3.05 5.57
C PRO A 152 -17.48 3.99 4.70
N GLU A 153 -17.69 3.99 3.38
CA GLU A 153 -16.98 4.88 2.46
C GLU A 153 -17.20 6.37 2.76
N ILE A 154 -18.37 6.76 3.28
CA ILE A 154 -18.68 8.16 3.60
C ILE A 154 -17.78 8.65 4.75
N LEU A 155 -17.60 7.81 5.76
CA LEU A 155 -16.73 8.12 6.90
C LEU A 155 -15.26 7.98 6.51
N ALA A 156 -14.94 7.00 5.65
CA ALA A 156 -13.59 6.77 5.18
C ALA A 156 -13.03 7.91 4.34
N GLU A 157 -13.85 8.53 3.47
CA GLU A 157 -13.45 9.72 2.72
C GLU A 157 -13.09 10.88 3.65
N LEU A 158 -13.89 11.11 4.71
CA LEU A 158 -13.58 12.13 5.71
C LEU A 158 -12.26 11.82 6.44
N VAL A 159 -12.10 10.59 6.92
CA VAL A 159 -10.89 10.16 7.62
C VAL A 159 -9.67 10.29 6.70
N ALA A 160 -9.74 9.83 5.44
CA ALA A 160 -8.65 9.97 4.49
C ALA A 160 -8.27 11.43 4.21
N LEU A 161 -9.25 12.34 4.12
CA LEU A 161 -8.99 13.78 3.99
C LEU A 161 -8.31 14.36 5.23
N MET A 162 -8.74 13.93 6.42
CA MET A 162 -8.12 14.35 7.68
C MET A 162 -6.66 13.87 7.77
N LEU A 163 -6.40 12.62 7.38
CA LEU A 163 -5.05 12.04 7.35
C LEU A 163 -4.15 12.67 6.28
N ALA A 164 -4.72 13.10 5.16
CA ALA A 164 -3.98 13.81 4.13
C ALA A 164 -3.59 15.24 4.57
N ASP A 165 -4.39 15.88 5.43
CA ASP A 165 -4.09 17.20 6.00
C ASP A 165 -3.11 17.10 7.19
N ASP A 166 -3.23 16.04 7.98
CA ASP A 166 -2.38 15.75 9.14
C ASP A 166 -2.00 14.25 9.19
N PRO A 167 -0.85 13.87 8.60
CA PRO A 167 -0.41 12.48 8.57
C PRO A 167 -0.05 11.93 9.94
N ASP A 168 0.15 12.77 10.97
CA ASP A 168 0.38 12.30 12.34
C ASP A 168 -0.89 11.67 12.94
N MET A 169 -2.07 11.92 12.36
CA MET A 169 -3.30 11.21 12.72
C MET A 169 -3.31 9.75 12.27
N LEU A 170 -2.46 9.34 11.32
CA LEU A 170 -2.34 7.94 10.90
C LEU A 170 -1.88 7.06 12.05
N ASP A 171 -0.99 7.54 12.91
CA ASP A 171 -0.47 6.75 14.03
C ASP A 171 -1.58 6.41 15.04
N LYS A 172 -2.49 7.36 15.27
CA LYS A 172 -3.65 7.15 16.14
C LYS A 172 -4.67 6.21 15.49
N LEU A 173 -4.87 6.33 14.17
CA LEU A 173 -5.74 5.42 13.45
C LEU A 173 -5.15 3.99 13.44
N ASP A 174 -3.84 3.85 13.21
CA ASP A 174 -3.14 2.56 13.21
C ASP A 174 -3.22 1.89 14.57
N GLU A 175 -3.07 2.63 15.68
CA GLU A 175 -3.24 2.08 17.03
C GLU A 175 -4.67 1.53 17.25
N GLU A 176 -5.70 2.29 16.87
CA GLU A 176 -7.10 1.90 17.04
C GLU A 176 -7.54 0.78 16.08
N VAL A 177 -7.06 0.82 14.83
CA VAL A 177 -7.30 -0.20 13.81
C VAL A 177 -6.57 -1.49 14.16
N ALA A 178 -5.32 -1.42 14.64
CA ALA A 178 -4.61 -2.59 15.14
C ALA A 178 -5.33 -3.19 16.35
N ALA A 179 -5.78 -2.38 17.30
CA ALA A 179 -6.53 -2.85 18.46
C ALA A 179 -7.86 -3.54 18.07
N HIS A 180 -8.59 -3.01 17.09
CA HIS A 180 -9.89 -3.55 16.66
C HIS A 180 -9.81 -4.71 15.65
N ILE A 181 -8.82 -4.73 14.76
CA ILE A 181 -8.67 -5.79 13.73
C ILE A 181 -7.79 -6.93 14.24
N LEU A 182 -6.72 -6.65 14.98
CA LEU A 182 -5.77 -7.66 15.46
C LEU A 182 -6.04 -8.10 16.90
N GLY A 183 -6.87 -7.38 17.65
CA GLY A 183 -7.27 -7.77 19.01
C GLY A 183 -8.05 -9.09 19.10
N ASP A 184 -8.58 -9.60 17.99
CA ASP A 184 -9.21 -10.93 17.91
C ASP A 184 -8.20 -12.05 17.53
N LEU A 185 -6.95 -11.70 17.24
CA LEU A 185 -5.83 -12.65 17.08
C LEU A 185 -5.02 -12.66 18.37
N ASP A 186 -5.47 -13.49 19.30
CA ASP A 186 -4.84 -13.84 20.59
C ASP A 186 -3.46 -14.51 20.38
N GLY A 187 -2.48 -13.78 19.84
CA GLY A 187 -1.19 -14.28 19.38
C GLY A 187 -0.09 -13.22 19.40
N ASP A 188 0.42 -12.94 20.60
CA ASP A 188 1.83 -12.61 20.89
C ASP A 188 2.48 -11.59 19.93
N TYR A 189 2.08 -10.32 20.04
CA TYR A 189 2.67 -9.16 19.34
C TYR A 189 3.56 -8.30 20.28
N ASP A 190 4.18 -8.92 21.29
CA ASP A 190 4.98 -8.22 22.31
C ASP A 190 6.48 -8.08 21.98
N ASP A 191 6.94 -8.43 20.76
CA ASP A 191 8.40 -8.53 20.49
C ASP A 191 8.98 -7.55 19.43
N TYR A 192 8.23 -6.52 19.00
CA TYR A 192 8.74 -5.54 18.01
C TYR A 192 8.99 -4.11 18.52
N TYR A 193 8.67 -3.79 19.77
CA TYR A 193 9.10 -2.54 20.43
C TYR A 193 9.81 -2.85 21.77
N GLY A 194 10.94 -3.54 21.67
CA GLY A 194 11.83 -3.78 22.80
C GLY A 194 12.60 -2.52 23.21
N GLU A 195 12.13 -1.89 24.28
CA GLU A 195 12.87 -1.12 25.29
C GLU A 195 14.32 -0.70 24.94
N GLY A 196 14.47 0.53 24.47
CA GLY A 196 15.73 1.27 24.47
C GLY A 196 15.86 2.20 25.68
N ALA A 197 15.58 1.71 26.90
CA ALA A 197 15.83 2.45 28.14
C ALA A 197 16.96 1.80 28.95
N GLU A 198 17.96 2.63 29.26
CA GLU A 198 19.07 2.43 30.20
C GLU A 198 20.24 1.54 29.76
N LEU A 199 21.37 2.19 29.41
CA LEU A 199 22.61 2.20 30.23
C LEU A 199 23.56 3.34 29.82
#